data_AF-A0A967M6L3-F1
#
_entry.id   AF-A0A967M6L3-F1
#
_cell.length_a   1.000
_cell.length_b   1.000
_cell.length_c   1.000
_cell.angle_alpha   90.00
_cell.angle_beta   90.00
_cell.angle_gamma   90.00
#
_symmetry.space_group_name_H-M   'P 1'
#
loop_
_entity.id
_entity.type
_entity.pdbx_description
1 polymer ?
#
loop_
_entity_poly.entity_id
_entity_poly.type
_entity_poly.pdbx_seq_one_letter_code
_entity_poly.pdbx_strand_id
1 'polypeptide(L)'
;MARKLQPARFFGSTKEARSRYRHRAACWCWKTVLEDGAGKPVCVVGTSRVEIIPFREVDAEFAYDYGEGDRTLESWRETFWRYYSRACVECGQQMSGETLVVCEHFRVVYA
;
A
#
# COMPACT_ATOMS: atom_id res chain seq x y z
N MET A 1 8.26 -28.95 7.58
CA MET A 1 8.19 -28.32 8.93
C MET A 1 7.56 -26.94 8.78
N ALA A 2 6.27 -26.82 9.11
CA ALA A 2 5.52 -25.57 9.00
C ALA A 2 5.75 -24.71 10.26
N ARG A 3 6.34 -23.52 10.11
CA ARG A 3 6.33 -22.49 11.16
C ARG A 3 4.99 -21.76 11.09
N LYS A 4 4.13 -22.01 12.08
CA LYS A 4 2.95 -21.17 12.36
C LYS A 4 3.45 -19.76 12.71
N LEU A 5 3.20 -18.80 11.83
CA LEU A 5 3.28 -17.39 12.17
C LEU A 5 2.08 -17.07 13.07
N GLN A 6 2.35 -16.60 14.29
CA GLN A 6 1.30 -16.12 15.17
C GLN A 6 0.74 -14.80 14.62
N PRO A 7 -0.59 -14.55 14.72
CA PRO A 7 -1.15 -13.26 14.35
C PRO A 7 -0.64 -12.21 15.34
N ALA A 8 0.02 -11.18 14.82
CA ALA A 8 0.36 -10.00 15.60
C ALA A 8 -0.94 -9.36 16.10
N ARG A 9 -1.15 -9.41 17.42
CA ARG A 9 -2.26 -8.70 18.07
C ARG A 9 -2.02 -7.19 17.94
N PHE A 10 -2.64 -6.57 16.95
CA PHE A 10 -2.78 -5.12 16.90
C PHE A 10 -3.94 -4.71 17.81
N PHE A 11 -3.63 -4.38 19.07
CA PHE A 11 -4.52 -3.59 19.92
C PHE A 11 -3.72 -2.37 20.37
N GLY A 12 -4.00 -1.23 19.75
CA GLY A 12 -3.36 0.05 20.04
C GLY A 12 -4.31 1.20 19.70
N SER A 13 -4.67 1.96 20.74
CA SER A 13 -5.56 3.12 20.74
C SER A 13 -5.25 4.16 19.65
N THR A 14 -6.31 4.65 19.00
CA THR A 14 -6.31 5.42 17.73
C THR A 14 -5.80 6.87 17.80
N LYS A 15 -5.19 7.31 18.91
CA LYS A 15 -4.67 8.69 19.02
C LYS A 15 -3.14 8.82 18.98
N GLU A 16 -2.39 7.80 19.38
CA GLU A 16 -0.91 7.87 19.45
C GLU A 16 -0.19 7.30 18.22
N ALA A 17 -0.92 6.63 17.33
CA ALA A 17 -0.36 6.07 16.09
C ALA A 17 0.05 7.15 15.06
N ARG A 18 -0.50 8.37 15.17
CA ARG A 18 -0.34 9.47 14.18
C ARG A 18 1.09 9.98 14.03
N SER A 19 1.93 9.83 15.06
CA SER A 19 3.28 10.43 15.08
C SER A 19 4.40 9.51 14.59
N ARG A 20 4.19 8.19 14.48
CA ARG A 20 5.32 7.23 14.35
C ARG A 20 5.59 6.70 12.94
N TYR A 21 4.70 6.90 11.98
CA TYR A 21 4.82 6.29 10.63
C TYR A 21 4.96 7.29 9.49
N ARG A 22 5.67 8.39 9.72
CA ARG A 22 6.22 9.23 8.65
C ARG A 22 7.73 9.03 8.58
N HIS A 23 8.16 7.85 8.15
CA HIS A 23 9.55 7.67 7.73
C HIS A 23 9.72 8.34 6.36
N ARG A 24 10.08 9.62 6.37
CA ARG A 24 10.50 10.41 5.19
C ARG A 24 11.88 10.01 4.65
N ALA A 25 12.51 9.00 5.23
CA ALA A 25 13.81 8.51 4.78
C ALA A 25 13.59 7.56 3.60
N ALA A 26 14.22 7.85 2.47
CA ALA A 26 14.23 6.95 1.34
C ALA A 26 14.92 5.63 1.73
N CYS A 27 14.14 4.56 1.80
CA CYS A 27 14.61 3.21 2.10
C CYS A 27 15.25 2.58 0.86
N TRP A 28 16.38 3.13 0.40
CA TRP A 28 17.11 2.67 -0.79
C TRP A 28 17.65 1.22 -0.69
N CYS A 29 17.50 0.56 0.46
CA CYS A 29 17.94 -0.83 0.66
C CYS A 29 16.95 -1.87 0.12
N TRP A 30 15.66 -1.55 -0.05
CA TRP A 30 14.68 -2.48 -0.60
C TRP A 30 14.58 -2.37 -2.11
N LYS A 31 14.77 -3.48 -2.82
CA LYS A 31 14.55 -3.61 -4.26
C LYS A 31 13.62 -4.78 -4.56
N THR A 32 12.73 -4.60 -5.52
CA THR A 32 11.77 -5.61 -5.96
C THR A 32 11.94 -5.84 -7.46
N VAL A 33 11.97 -7.10 -7.89
CA VAL A 33 11.89 -7.45 -9.33
C VAL A 33 10.42 -7.47 -9.70
N LEU A 34 10.04 -6.70 -10.73
CA LEU A 34 8.70 -6.74 -11.29
C LEU A 34 8.69 -7.71 -12.47
N GLU A 35 7.68 -8.57 -12.50
CA GLU A 35 7.44 -9.55 -13.56
C GLU A 35 6.15 -9.21 -14.31
N ASP A 36 6.04 -9.66 -15.56
CA ASP A 36 4.79 -9.60 -16.32
C ASP A 36 3.81 -10.70 -15.90
N GLY A 37 2.63 -10.73 -16.53
CA GLY A 37 1.61 -11.74 -16.26
C GLY A 37 2.00 -13.18 -16.63
N ALA A 38 3.14 -13.38 -17.32
CA ALA A 38 3.69 -14.69 -17.64
C ALA A 38 4.87 -15.08 -16.73
N GLY A 39 5.19 -14.27 -15.71
CA GLY A 39 6.30 -14.50 -14.78
C GLY A 39 7.67 -14.15 -15.36
N LYS A 40 7.74 -13.39 -16.46
CA LYS A 40 9.01 -12.93 -17.01
C LYS A 40 9.43 -11.62 -16.32
N PRO A 41 10.68 -11.50 -15.82
CA PRO A 41 11.19 -10.25 -15.28
C PRO A 41 11.18 -9.11 -16.30
N VAL A 42 10.68 -7.94 -15.89
CA VAL A 42 10.54 -6.73 -16.70
C VAL A 42 11.48 -5.64 -16.23
N CYS A 43 11.58 -5.39 -14.92
CA CYS A 43 12.45 -4.38 -14.36
C CYS A 43 12.72 -4.61 -12.87
N VAL A 44 13.65 -3.84 -12.30
CA VAL A 44 13.86 -3.74 -10.85
C VAL A 44 13.44 -2.34 -10.40
N VAL A 45 12.63 -2.28 -9.35
CA VAL A 45 12.22 -1.04 -8.70
C VAL A 45 12.83 -0.89 -7.32
N GLY A 46 13.17 0.34 -6.95
CA GLY A 46 13.59 0.73 -5.61
C GLY A 46 12.52 1.58 -4.94
N THR A 47 12.11 1.21 -3.73
CA THR A 47 11.11 1.96 -2.96
C THR A 47 11.76 3.22 -2.38
N SER A 48 11.22 4.37 -2.76
CA SER A 48 11.74 5.71 -2.41
C SER A 48 11.02 6.33 -1.21
N ARG A 49 9.77 5.93 -0.93
CA ARG A 49 8.96 6.44 0.17
C ARG A 49 7.87 5.42 0.49
N VAL A 50 7.59 5.24 1.78
CA VAL A 50 6.45 4.45 2.27
C VAL A 50 5.70 5.28 3.29
N GLU A 51 4.38 5.35 3.15
CA GLU A 51 3.49 6.00 4.09
C GLU A 51 2.36 5.07 4.49
N ILE A 52 1.94 5.16 5.75
CA ILE A 52 0.77 4.45 6.26
C ILE A 52 -0.24 5.52 6.66
N ILE A 53 -1.31 5.64 5.89
CA ILE A 53 -2.31 6.70 6.05
C ILE A 53 -3.73 6.11 5.98
N PRO A 54 -4.73 6.76 6.58
CA PRO A 54 -6.14 6.39 6.36
C PRO A 54 -6.51 6.44 4.87
N PHE A 55 -7.33 5.50 4.40
CA PHE A 55 -7.79 5.44 3.00
C PHE A 55 -8.39 6.76 2.51
N ARG A 56 -9.14 7.46 3.37
CA ARG A 56 -9.74 8.76 3.02
C ARG A 56 -8.71 9.89 2.83
N GLU A 57 -7.48 9.71 3.34
CA GLU A 57 -6.39 10.68 3.27
C GLU A 57 -5.48 10.48 2.06
N VAL A 58 -5.69 9.42 1.27
CA VAL A 58 -5.06 9.29 -0.05
C VAL A 58 -5.51 10.44 -0.93
N ASP A 59 -4.53 11.14 -1.51
CA ASP A 59 -4.70 12.33 -2.31
C ASP A 59 -4.63 12.06 -3.82
N ALA A 60 -4.93 13.10 -4.61
CA ALA A 60 -4.95 13.01 -6.05
C ALA A 60 -3.55 12.85 -6.66
N GLU A 61 -2.49 13.30 -5.97
CA GLU A 61 -1.11 13.13 -6.41
C GLU A 61 -0.73 11.65 -6.38
N PHE A 62 -1.04 10.94 -5.29
CA PHE A 62 -0.84 9.49 -5.21
C PHE A 62 -1.65 8.74 -6.26
N ALA A 63 -2.93 9.07 -6.43
CA ALA A 63 -3.78 8.41 -7.43
C ALA A 63 -3.26 8.63 -8.86
N TYR A 64 -2.73 9.81 -9.17
CA TYR A 64 -2.12 10.12 -10.45
C TYR A 64 -0.84 9.32 -10.68
N ASP A 65 0.05 9.29 -9.68
CA ASP A 65 1.31 8.54 -9.72
C ASP A 65 1.11 7.02 -9.77
N TYR A 66 0.03 6.51 -9.18
CA TYR A 66 -0.36 5.09 -9.25
C TYR A 66 -0.56 4.64 -10.70
N GLY A 67 -1.01 5.55 -11.56
CA GLY A 67 -0.89 5.43 -13.01
C GLY A 67 -1.92 4.54 -13.71
N GLU A 68 -2.74 3.80 -12.96
CA GLU A 68 -3.84 2.96 -13.48
C GLU A 68 -5.12 3.76 -13.78
N GLY A 69 -5.96 3.19 -14.66
CA GLY A 69 -7.26 3.78 -15.01
C GLY A 69 -7.14 5.15 -15.68
N ASP A 70 -8.04 6.06 -15.31
CA ASP A 70 -8.04 7.45 -15.78
C ASP A 70 -7.17 8.40 -14.92
N ARG A 71 -6.46 7.86 -13.93
CA ARG A 71 -5.58 8.58 -13.01
C ARG A 71 -6.27 9.65 -12.17
N THR A 72 -7.58 9.52 -11.93
CA THR A 72 -8.33 10.40 -11.03
C THR A 72 -8.44 9.79 -9.63
N LEU A 73 -8.52 10.66 -8.61
CA LEU A 73 -8.74 10.22 -7.22
C LEU A 73 -10.07 9.48 -7.04
N GLU A 74 -11.10 9.89 -7.80
CA GLU A 74 -12.43 9.28 -7.73
C GLU A 74 -12.41 7.83 -8.22
N SER A 75 -11.86 7.57 -9.41
CA SER A 75 -11.78 6.22 -9.97
C SER A 75 -10.86 5.31 -9.14
N TRP A 76 -9.77 5.87 -8.62
CA TRP A 76 -8.88 5.17 -7.70
C TRP A 76 -9.64 4.75 -6.43
N ARG A 77 -10.36 5.68 -5.80
CA ARG A 77 -11.15 5.39 -4.60
C ARG A 77 -12.22 4.35 -4.86
N GLU A 78 -12.96 4.44 -5.95
CA GLU A 78 -13.99 3.44 -6.29
C GLU A 78 -13.36 2.04 -6.45
N THR A 79 -12.29 1.95 -7.23
CA THR A 79 -11.63 0.68 -7.53
C THR A 79 -11.07 0.03 -6.27
N PHE A 80 -10.31 0.78 -5.49
CA PHE A 80 -9.67 0.27 -4.28
C PHE A 80 -10.66 0.09 -3.12
N TRP A 81 -11.74 0.85 -3.04
CA TRP A 81 -12.80 0.58 -2.07
C TRP A 81 -13.42 -0.79 -2.30
N ARG A 82 -13.75 -1.14 -3.55
CA ARG A 82 -14.30 -2.46 -3.90
C ARG A 82 -13.29 -3.58 -3.59
N TYR A 83 -12.03 -3.37 -3.93
CA TYR A 83 -10.96 -4.35 -3.67
C TYR A 83 -10.78 -4.60 -2.16
N TYR A 84 -10.52 -3.54 -1.39
CA TYR A 84 -10.28 -3.67 0.05
C TYR A 84 -11.53 -4.10 0.81
N SER A 85 -12.75 -3.74 0.36
CA SER A 85 -13.99 -4.24 0.97
C SER A 85 -14.07 -5.77 0.94
N ARG A 86 -13.63 -6.39 -0.17
CA ARG A 86 -13.58 -7.86 -0.27
C ARG A 86 -12.50 -8.44 0.64
N ALA A 87 -11.29 -7.87 0.60
CA ALA A 87 -10.16 -8.34 1.42
C ALA A 87 -10.41 -8.18 2.94
N CYS A 88 -11.06 -7.09 3.37
CA CYS A 88 -11.41 -6.88 4.77
C CYS A 88 -12.38 -7.95 5.28
N VAL A 89 -13.37 -8.36 4.48
CA VAL A 89 -14.33 -9.41 4.85
C VAL A 89 -13.61 -10.74 5.12
N GLU A 90 -12.62 -11.10 4.30
CA GLU A 90 -11.81 -12.32 4.49
C GLU A 90 -11.04 -12.32 5.82
N CYS A 91 -10.74 -11.14 6.35
CA CYS A 91 -10.07 -10.93 7.63
C CYS A 91 -11.03 -10.61 8.79
N GLY A 92 -12.35 -10.73 8.58
CA GLY A 92 -13.37 -10.40 9.60
C GLY A 92 -13.42 -8.91 9.98
N GLN A 93 -13.00 -8.04 9.07
CA GLN A 93 -12.99 -6.58 9.22
C GLN A 93 -13.98 -5.94 8.25
N GLN A 94 -14.34 -4.68 8.50
CA GLN A 94 -15.14 -3.87 7.58
C GLN A 94 -14.29 -2.72 7.04
N MET A 95 -14.38 -2.49 5.73
CA MET A 95 -13.72 -1.33 5.11
C MET A 95 -14.34 -0.02 5.60
N SER A 96 -13.50 0.96 5.87
CA SER A 96 -13.91 2.31 6.28
C SER A 96 -12.91 3.34 5.76
N GLY A 97 -13.26 4.63 5.81
CA GLY A 97 -12.32 5.69 5.49
C GLY A 97 -11.10 5.75 6.43
N GLU A 98 -11.21 5.20 7.65
CA GLU A 98 -10.13 5.11 8.64
C GLU A 98 -9.23 3.87 8.45
N THR A 99 -9.60 2.95 7.55
CA THR A 99 -8.76 1.79 7.22
C THR A 99 -7.41 2.29 6.73
N LEU A 100 -6.34 1.88 7.41
CA LEU A 100 -4.99 2.26 7.03
C LEU A 100 -4.56 1.52 5.76
N VAL A 101 -4.01 2.26 4.82
CA VAL A 101 -3.37 1.74 3.61
C VAL A 101 -1.90 2.06 3.60
N VAL A 102 -1.11 1.18 2.99
CA VAL A 102 0.32 1.40 2.76
C VAL A 102 0.48 1.96 1.36
N CYS A 103 0.92 3.21 1.27
CA CYS A 103 1.21 3.92 0.04
C CYS A 103 2.72 3.85 -0.22
N GLU A 104 3.13 3.13 -1.26
CA GLU A 104 4.53 3.01 -1.66
C GLU A 104 4.80 3.80 -2.93
N HIS A 105 5.83 4.64 -2.91
CA HIS A 105 6.36 5.29 -4.11
C HIS A 105 7.70 4.65 -4.46
N PHE A 106 7.84 4.22 -5.70
CA PHE A 106 9.07 3.60 -6.19
C PHE A 106 9.52 4.22 -7.51
N ARG A 107 10.76 3.89 -7.89
CA ARG A 107 11.37 4.27 -9.16
C ARG A 107 12.00 3.03 -9.78
N VAL A 108 11.98 2.93 -11.10
CA VAL A 108 12.78 1.92 -11.83
C VAL A 108 14.25 2.24 -11.61
N VAL A 109 15.03 1.25 -11.21
CA VAL A 109 16.49 1.35 -10.99
C VAL A 109 17.28 0.48 -11.96
N TYR A 110 16.62 -0.45 -12.66
CA TYR A 110 17.18 -1.30 -13.70
C TYR A 110 16.06 -1.80 -14.62
N ALA A 111 16.28 -1.86 -15.94
CA ALA A 111 15.34 -2.36 -16.94
C ALA A 111 16.08 -3.07 -18.07
#